data_AF-A0A9L0RYV5-F1
#
_entry.id   AF-A0A9L0RYV5-F1
#
_cell.length_a   1.000
_cell.length_b   1.000
_cell.length_c   1.000
_cell.angle_alpha   90.00
_cell.angle_beta   90.00
_cell.angle_gamma   90.00
#
_symmetry.space_group_name_H-M   'P 1'
#
loop_
_entity.id
_entity.type
_entity.pdbx_description
1 polymer ?
#
loop_
_entity_poly.entity_id
_entity_poly.type
_entity_poly.pdbx_seq_one_letter_code
_entity_poly.pdbx_strand_id
1 'polypeptide(L)' 'MIRREYSGKEVRKKKRITYKGAPIRLSADFSTETLQARREWSHIFKALKDKNLQPRILYPARISFRYEGEIK' A
#
# COMPACT_ATOMS: atom_id res chain seq x y z
N MET A 1 -1.05 26.44 13.32
CA MET A 1 0.07 25.57 12.87
C MET A 1 0.32 24.50 13.92
N ILE A 2 -0.16 23.26 13.74
CA ILE A 2 0.34 22.13 14.53
C ILE A 2 0.43 20.91 13.59
N ARG A 3 1.66 20.59 13.19
CA ARG A 3 2.02 19.40 12.43
C ARG A 3 2.17 18.26 13.44
N ARG A 4 1.39 17.18 13.33
CA ARG A 4 1.66 15.92 14.04
C ARG A 4 1.88 14.82 13.00
N GLU A 5 3.14 14.58 12.68
CA GLU A 5 3.55 13.38 11.96
C GLU A 5 3.67 12.23 12.97
N TYR A 6 2.67 11.34 13.00
CA TYR A 6 2.82 10.04 13.66
C TYR A 6 3.35 9.05 12.62
N SER A 7 4.68 8.91 12.56
CA SER A 7 5.35 7.82 11.85
C SER A 7 5.52 6.61 12.79
N GLY A 8 4.43 5.88 13.03
CA GLY A 8 4.50 4.54 13.64
C GLY A 8 4.85 3.50 12.58
N LYS A 9 6.07 2.96 12.59
CA LYS A 9 6.42 1.77 11.80
C LYS A 9 5.86 0.53 12.50
N GLU A 10 4.54 0.35 12.47
CA GLU A 10 3.92 -0.93 12.80
C GLU A 10 4.16 -1.92 11.66
N VAL A 11 4.90 -2.97 11.96
CA VAL A 11 4.96 -4.18 11.13
C VAL A 11 3.54 -4.74 11.11
N ARG A 12 2.76 -4.42 10.08
CA ARG A 12 1.42 -4.96 9.87
C ARG A 12 1.53 -6.48 9.79
N LYS A 13 1.29 -7.17 10.91
CA LYS A 13 0.97 -8.59 10.90
C LYS A 13 -0.26 -8.74 10.00
N LYS A 14 -0.12 -9.41 8.85
CA LYS A 14 -1.27 -9.75 7.98
C LYS A 14 -2.18 -10.68 8.78
N LYS A 15 -3.11 -10.10 9.55
CA LYS A 15 -4.11 -10.86 10.30
C LYS A 15 -5.07 -11.45 9.27
N ARG A 16 -5.04 -12.77 9.11
CA ARG A 16 -6.00 -13.48 8.25
C ARG A 16 -7.36 -13.37 8.92
N ILE A 17 -8.28 -12.65 8.29
CA ILE A 17 -9.65 -12.50 8.79
C ILE A 17 -10.40 -13.79 8.42
N THR A 18 -10.96 -14.47 9.42
CA THR A 18 -11.72 -15.71 9.23
C THR A 18 -13.10 -15.57 9.86
N TYR A 19 -14.15 -15.99 9.18
CA TYR A 19 -15.53 -16.04 9.68
C TYR A 19 -16.12 -17.41 9.38
N LYS A 20 -16.74 -18.04 10.38
CA LYS A 20 -17.29 -19.41 10.25
C LYS A 20 -16.30 -20.44 9.66
N GLY A 21 -15.00 -20.29 9.97
CA GLY A 21 -13.94 -21.16 9.44
C GLY A 21 -13.45 -20.82 8.03
N ALA A 22 -14.11 -19.93 7.29
CA ALA A 22 -13.69 -19.52 5.95
C ALA A 22 -12.81 -18.26 5.99
N PRO A 23 -11.71 -18.19 5.21
CA PRO A 23 -10.91 -16.98 5.07
C PRO A 23 -11.67 -15.91 4.28
N ILE A 24 -11.84 -14.72 4.87
CA ILE A 24 -12.46 -13.56 4.21
C ILE A 24 -11.37 -12.67 3.64
N ARG A 25 -11.58 -12.20 2.40
CA ARG A 25 -10.83 -11.10 1.80
C ARG A 25 -11.67 -9.83 1.86
N LEU A 26 -11.24 -8.86 2.67
CA LEU A 26 -11.80 -7.51 2.62
C LEU A 26 -11.20 -6.80 1.41
N SER A 27 -12.02 -6.53 0.40
CA SER A 27 -11.68 -5.67 -0.72
C SER A 27 -12.44 -4.35 -0.53
N ALA A 28 -11.79 -3.23 -0.82
CA ALA A 28 -12.49 -1.96 -0.91
C ALA A 28 -13.05 -1.80 -2.32
N ASP A 29 -14.28 -1.30 -2.42
CA ASP A 29 -14.90 -0.96 -3.70
C ASP A 29 -14.27 0.32 -4.26
N PHE A 30 -13.57 0.20 -5.39
CA PHE A 30 -12.93 1.30 -6.09
C PHE A 30 -13.62 1.56 -7.43
N SER A 31 -13.63 2.83 -7.87
CA SER A 31 -14.07 3.18 -9.23
C SER A 31 -13.20 2.49 -10.29
N THR A 32 -13.76 2.29 -11.49
CA THR A 32 -13.08 1.68 -12.65
C THR A 32 -11.76 2.39 -12.98
N GLU A 33 -11.74 3.72 -12.94
CA GLU A 33 -10.53 4.53 -13.16
C GLU A 33 -9.45 4.25 -12.10
N THR A 34 -9.85 4.11 -10.84
CA THR A 34 -8.91 3.80 -9.73
C THR A 34 -8.38 2.37 -9.83
N LEU A 35 -9.22 1.43 -10.29
CA LEU A 35 -8.80 0.05 -10.54
C LEU A 35 -7.79 -0.02 -11.68
N GLN A 36 -8.00 0.74 -12.76
CA GLN A 36 -7.06 0.80 -13.88
C GLN A 36 -5.72 1.40 -13.46
N ALA A 37 -5.72 2.54 -12.76
CA ALA A 37 -4.51 3.14 -12.23
C ALA A 37 -3.75 2.16 -11.31
N ARG A 38 -4.44 1.40 -10.45
CA ARG A 38 -3.81 0.38 -9.60
C ARG A 38 -3.17 -0.76 -10.37
N ARG A 39 -3.70 -1.13 -11.54
CA ARG A 39 -3.09 -2.15 -12.42
C ARG A 39 -1.78 -1.65 -13.01
N GLU A 40 -1.78 -0.42 -13.53
CA GLU A 40 -0.56 0.23 -14.05
C GLU A 40 0.52 0.33 -12.94
N TRP A 41 0.11 0.73 -11.73
CA TRP A 41 1.00 0.79 -10.57
C TRP A 41 1.53 -0.57 -10.14
N SER A 42 0.85 -1.68 -10.43
CA SER A 42 1.31 -3.02 -10.06
C SER A 42 2.67 -3.36 -10.70
N HIS A 43 2.85 -2.97 -11.97
CA HIS A 43 4.10 -3.18 -12.70
C HIS A 43 5.23 -2.33 -12.10
N ILE A 44 4.97 -1.05 -11.84
CA ILE A 44 5.93 -0.12 -11.22
C ILE A 44 6.28 -0.57 -9.80
N PHE A 45 5.29 -1.05 -9.02
CA PHE A 45 5.49 -1.54 -7.66
C PHE A 45 6.42 -2.76 -7.63
N LYS A 46 6.33 -3.64 -8.62
CA LYS A 46 7.26 -4.78 -8.78
C LYS A 46 8.68 -4.29 -9.01
N ALA A 47 8.88 -3.35 -9.94
CA ALA A 47 10.20 -2.77 -10.21
C ALA A 47 10.80 -2.03 -9.00
N LEU A 48 9.98 -1.28 -8.25
CA LEU A 48 10.41 -0.61 -7.02
C LEU A 48 10.79 -1.60 -5.91
N LYS A 49 10.13 -2.76 -5.87
CA LYS A 49 10.45 -3.84 -4.93
C LYS A 49 11.77 -4.52 -5.29
N ASP A 50 12.03 -4.78 -6.56
CA ASP A 50 13.33 -5.29 -7.05
C ASP A 50 14.50 -4.37 -6.65
N LYS A 51 14.27 -3.05 -6.66
CA LYS A 51 15.27 -2.06 -6.22
C LYS A 51 15.34 -1.85 -4.70
N ASN A 52 14.67 -2.67 -3.88
CA ASN A 52 14.61 -2.55 -2.42
C ASN A 52 14.10 -1.18 -1.90
N LEU A 53 13.32 -0.44 -2.69
CA LEU A 53 12.84 0.91 -2.35
C LEU A 53 11.63 0.94 -1.39
N GLN A 54 11.25 -0.21 -0.82
CA GLN A 54 10.15 -0.36 0.15
C GLN A 54 8.87 0.44 -0.22
N PRO A 55 8.31 0.25 -1.42
CA PRO A 55 7.15 1.01 -1.88
C PRO A 55 5.91 0.76 -1.01
N ARG A 56 5.13 1.81 -0.76
CA ARG A 56 3.88 1.82 0.00
C ARG A 56 2.76 2.38 -0.86
N ILE A 57 1.66 1.63 -0.97
CA ILE A 57 0.45 2.10 -1.65
C ILE A 57 -0.39 2.86 -0.64
N LEU A 58 -0.61 4.14 -0.92
CA LEU A 58 -1.51 5.04 -0.22
C LEU A 58 -2.86 5.09 -0.95
N TYR A 59 -3.92 5.24 -0.18
CA TYR A 59 -5.27 5.32 -0.72
C TYR A 59 -5.45 6.58 -1.58
N PRO A 60 -6.20 6.54 -2.70
CA PRO A 60 -6.75 5.36 -3.39
C PRO A 60 -5.76 4.74 -4.39
N ALA A 61 -4.92 5.56 -5.02
CA ALA A 61 -3.95 5.17 -6.06
C ALA A 61 -2.64 5.98 -5.99
N ARG A 62 -2.24 6.45 -4.80
CA ARG A 62 -0.96 7.13 -4.59
C ARG A 62 0.07 6.10 -4.16
N ILE A 63 1.31 6.25 -4.60
CA ILE A 63 2.43 5.45 -4.10
C ILE A 63 3.44 6.38 -3.45
N SER A 64 4.09 5.90 -2.39
CA SER A 64 5.31 6.50 -1.86
C SER A 64 6.39 5.42 -1.79
N PHE A 65 7.64 5.81 -1.97
CA PHE A 65 8.76 4.88 -1.88
C PHE A 65 9.95 5.54 -1.21
N ARG A 66 10.82 4.71 -0.63
CA ARG A 66 12.03 5.17 0.04
C ARG A 66 13.18 5.15 -0.95
N TYR A 67 13.74 6.31 -1.26
CA TYR A 67 14.90 6.45 -2.12
C TYR A 67 16.00 7.15 -1.33
N GLU A 68 17.17 6.52 -1.20
CA GLU A 68 18.35 7.12 -0.58
C GLU A 68 18.12 7.66 0.85
N GLY A 69 17.17 7.08 1.58
CA GLY A 69 16.83 7.49 2.94
C GLY A 69 15.61 8.42 3.05
N GLU A 70 15.22 9.09 1.97
CA GLU A 70 14.07 9.99 1.89
C GLU A 70 12.81 9.27 1.37
N ILE A 71 11.62 9.73 1.79
CA ILE A 71 10.33 9.24 1.26
C ILE A 71 9.89 10.21 0.17
N LYS A 72 9.78 9.72 -1.07
CA LYS A 72 9.26 10.48 -2.22
C LYS A 72 7.89 9.95 -2.66
#